data_AF-A0A1M5QR09-F1
#
_entry.id   AF-A0A1M5QR09-F1
#
_cell.length_a   1.000
_cell.length_b   1.000
_cell.length_c   1.000
_cell.angle_alpha   90.00
_cell.angle_beta   90.00
_cell.angle_gamma   90.00
#
_symmetry.space_group_name_H-M   'P 1'
#
loop_
_entity.id
_entity.type
_entity.pdbx_description
1 polymer ?
#
loop_
_entity_poly.entity_id
_entity_poly.type
_entity_poly.pdbx_seq_one_letter_code
_entity_poly.pdbx_strand_id
1 'polypeptide(L)' 'MLVTLVAVLCNGQLCLEKVVTNTEQSGITMTACTVQGQIGIADWLANGPYHEWKLQRYKCVMGKYVPKNDI' A
#
# COMPACT_ATOMS: atom_id res chain seq x y z
N MET A 1 12.15 13.82 1.46
CA MET A 1 11.15 13.47 0.42
C MET A 1 10.23 12.44 1.02
N LEU A 2 8.92 12.68 0.99
CA LEU A 2 7.94 11.71 1.51
C LEU A 2 7.63 10.67 0.44
N VAL A 3 7.64 9.40 0.81
CA VAL A 3 7.27 8.28 -0.05
C VAL A 3 6.16 7.51 0.65
N THR A 4 5.12 7.16 -0.09
CA THR A 4 3.97 6.39 0.39
C THR A 4 3.81 5.14 -0.47
N LEU A 5 3.78 3.98 0.20
CA LEU A 5 3.47 2.70 -0.42
C LEU A 5 1.96 2.48 -0.34
N VAL A 6 1.33 2.29 -1.50
CA VAL A 6 -0.12 2.09 -1.61
C VAL A 6 -0.38 0.74 -2.27
N ALA A 7 -1.19 -0.08 -1.62
CA ALA A 7 -1.70 -1.32 -2.18
C ALA A 7 -3.07 -1.08 -2.81
N VAL A 8 -3.32 -1.68 -3.97
CA VAL A 8 -4.65 -1.80 -4.57
C VAL A 8 -5.11 -3.23 -4.36
N LEU A 9 -6.13 -3.37 -3.52
CA LEU A 9 -6.71 -4.64 -3.14
C LEU A 9 -8.06 -4.79 -3.83
N CYS A 10 -8.40 -6.01 -4.26
CA CYS A 10 -9.74 -6.30 -4.75
C CYS A 10 -10.32 -7.56 -4.10
N ASN A 11 -11.61 -7.51 -3.81
CA ASN A 11 -12.43 -8.63 -3.38
C ASN A 11 -13.67 -8.70 -4.27
N GLY A 12 -13.71 -9.67 -5.19
CA GLY A 12 -14.71 -9.74 -6.25
C GLY A 12 -14.68 -8.51 -7.15
N GLN A 13 -15.80 -7.79 -7.22
CA GLN A 13 -15.95 -6.56 -8.03
C GLN A 13 -15.50 -5.28 -7.30
N LEU A 14 -15.22 -5.35 -5.99
CA LEU A 14 -14.85 -4.20 -5.19
C LEU A 14 -13.33 -4.08 -5.12
N CYS A 15 -12.79 -2.90 -5.47
CA CYS A 15 -11.38 -2.58 -5.34
C CYS A 15 -11.17 -1.36 -4.46
N LEU A 16 -10.20 -1.45 -3.55
CA LEU A 16 -9.83 -0.40 -2.61
C LEU A 16 -8.35 -0.10 -2.74
N GLU A 17 -8.01 1.17 -2.53
CA GLU A 17 -6.63 1.60 -2.39
C GLU A 17 -6.36 1.89 -0.93
N LYS A 18 -5.30 1.31 -0.38
CA LYS A 18 -4.95 1.50 1.02
C LYS A 18 -3.47 1.84 1.16
N VAL A 19 -3.20 2.80 2.05
CA VAL A 19 -1.85 3.17 2.42
C VAL A 19 -1.31 2.08 3.33
N VAL A 20 -0.25 1.44 2.87
CA VAL A 20 0.43 0.35 3.59
C VAL A 20 1.39 0.96 4.61
N THR A 21 2.21 1.90 4.15
CA THR A 21 3.12 2.66 4.99
C THR A 21 3.61 3.91 4.26
N ASN A 22 4.29 4.81 4.97
CA ASN A 22 4.98 5.96 4.40
C ASN A 22 6.31 6.22 5.11
N THR A 23 7.08 7.21 4.62
CA THR A 23 8.39 7.55 5.19
C THR A 23 8.30 7.98 6.66
N GLU A 24 7.20 8.58 7.10
CA GLU A 24 7.02 9.00 8.50
C GLU A 24 6.78 7.79 9.43
N GLN A 25 6.14 6.73 8.93
CA GLN A 25 5.80 5.53 9.70
C GLN A 25 6.92 4.49 9.74
N SER A 26 7.62 4.28 8.62
CA SER A 26 8.61 3.18 8.49
C SER A 26 9.97 3.62 7.94
N GLY A 27 10.14 4.90 7.59
CA GLY A 27 11.37 5.37 6.94
C GLY A 27 11.53 4.87 5.49
N ILE A 28 10.47 4.33 4.88
CA ILE A 28 10.54 3.79 3.53
C ILE A 28 11.06 4.83 2.52
N THR A 29 12.01 4.40 1.69
CA THR A 29 12.58 5.19 0.60
C THR A 29 11.96 4.80 -0.73
N MET A 30 12.15 5.60 -1.78
CA MET A 30 11.61 5.28 -3.10
C MET A 30 12.18 3.97 -3.65
N THR A 31 13.48 3.75 -3.45
CA THR A 31 14.16 2.50 -3.84
C THR A 31 13.61 1.29 -3.07
N ALA A 32 13.46 1.42 -1.75
CA ALA A 32 12.88 0.35 -0.93
C ALA A 32 11.42 0.07 -1.33
N CYS A 33 10.64 1.10 -1.64
CA CYS A 33 9.26 0.92 -2.11
C CYS A 33 9.18 0.12 -3.41
N THR A 34 10.05 0.40 -4.39
CA THR A 34 10.04 -0.30 -5.68
C THR A 34 10.57 -1.73 -5.58
N VAL A 35 11.58 -1.98 -4.74
CA VAL A 35 12.24 -3.30 -4.65
C VAL A 35 11.58 -4.20 -3.61
N GLN A 36 11.21 -3.65 -2.47
CA GLN A 36 10.73 -4.39 -1.30
C GLN A 36 9.24 -4.18 -1.02
N GLY A 37 8.57 -3.30 -1.77
CA GLY A 37 7.15 -2.95 -1.55
C GLY A 37 6.24 -4.18 -1.54
N GLN A 38 6.49 -5.17 -2.39
CA GLN A 38 5.69 -6.40 -2.42
C GLN A 38 5.81 -7.22 -1.12
N ILE A 39 7.00 -7.29 -0.52
CA ILE A 39 7.22 -7.99 0.76
C ILE A 39 6.51 -7.24 1.89
N GLY A 40 6.69 -5.92 1.94
CA GLY A 40 6.02 -5.08 2.94
C GLY A 40 4.49 -5.15 2.83
N ILE A 41 3.94 -5.25 1.61
CA ILE A 41 2.51 -5.45 1.42
C ILE A 41 2.07 -6.82 1.88
N ALA A 42 2.82 -7.88 1.57
CA ALA A 42 2.45 -9.24 1.97
C ALA A 42 2.36 -9.36 3.51
N ASP A 43 3.34 -8.81 4.23
CA ASP A 43 3.32 -8.77 5.69
C ASP A 43 2.15 -7.92 6.23
N TRP A 44 1.92 -6.74 5.64
CA TRP A 44 0.78 -5.90 6.01
C TRP A 44 -0.58 -6.57 5.74
N LEU A 45 -0.70 -7.34 4.66
CA LEU A 45 -1.93 -8.07 4.32
C LEU A 45 -2.17 -9.24 5.29
N ALA A 46 -1.10 -9.92 5.70
CA ALA A 46 -1.14 -11.06 6.62
C ALA A 46 -1.43 -10.66 8.08
N ASN A 47 -1.24 -9.39 8.43
CA ASN A 47 -1.49 -8.88 9.79
C ASN A 47 -2.67 -7.87 9.85
N GLY A 48 -3.20 -7.44 8.70
CA GLY A 48 -4.23 -6.39 8.59
C GLY A 48 -5.63 -6.94 8.37
N PRO A 49 -6.69 -6.11 8.39
CA PRO A 49 -8.09 -6.58 8.27
C PRO A 49 -8.47 -7.11 6.87
N TYR A 50 -7.54 -7.14 5.91
CA TYR A 50 -7.80 -7.43 4.49
C TYR A 50 -7.35 -8.83 4.06
N HIS A 51 -7.35 -9.82 4.95
CA HIS A 51 -6.90 -11.19 4.67
C HIS A 51 -7.62 -11.86 3.49
N GLU A 52 -8.92 -11.58 3.30
CA GLU A 52 -9.73 -12.14 2.21
C GLU A 52 -9.55 -11.39 0.88
N TRP A 53 -8.83 -10.26 0.90
CA TRP A 53 -8.65 -9.42 -0.27
C TRP A 53 -7.38 -9.80 -1.02
N LYS A 54 -7.40 -9.67 -2.35
CA LYS A 54 -6.26 -9.97 -3.20
C LYS A 54 -5.54 -8.70 -3.62
N LEU A 55 -4.22 -8.69 -3.46
CA LEU A 55 -3.38 -7.65 -4.04
C LEU A 55 -3.46 -7.71 -5.57
N GLN A 56 -3.96 -6.66 -6.20
CA GLN A 56 -3.96 -6.51 -7.67
C GLN A 56 -2.69 -5.82 -8.16
N ARG A 57 -2.33 -4.71 -7.52
CA ARG A 57 -1.14 -3.93 -7.84
C ARG A 57 -0.73 -3.08 -6.65
N TYR A 58 0.45 -2.51 -6.72
CA TYR A 58 0.90 -1.50 -5.76
C TYR A 58 1.55 -0.33 -6.47
N LYS A 59 1.70 0.78 -5.75
CA LYS A 59 2.32 1.99 -6.26
C LYS A 59 3.12 2.70 -5.19
N CYS A 60 4.22 3.29 -5.62
CA CYS A 60 5.09 4.13 -4.82
C CYS A 60 4.81 5.58 -5.21
N VAL A 61 4.21 6.32 -4.28
CA VAL A 61 3.78 7.70 -4.51
C VAL A 61 4.73 8.63 -3.77
N MET A 62 5.20 9.68 -4.45
CA MET A 62 5.87 10.79 -3.79
C MET A 62 4.84 11.69 -3.10
N GLY A 63 5.00 11.92 -1.80
CA GLY A 63 4.11 12.75 -1.00
C GLY A 63 3.03 11.97 -0.26
N LYS A 64 2.09 12.71 0.35
CA LYS A 64 0.93 12.15 1.05
C LYS A 64 -0.03 11.56 0.02
N TYR A 65 -0.61 10.40 0.33
CA TYR A 65 -1.62 9.75 -0.50
C TYR A 65 -2.96 9.71 0.22
N VAL A 66 -4.01 10.21 -0.44
CA VAL A 66 -5.40 10.09 0.02
C VAL A 66 -6.14 9.23 -0.99
N PRO A 67 -6.60 8.03 -0.61
CA PRO A 67 -7.41 7.18 -1.47
C PRO A 67 -8.68 7.90 -1.94
N LYS A 68 -9.01 7.77 -3.22
CA LYS A 68 -10.19 8.45 -3.80
C LYS A 68 -11.55 7.88 -3.33
N ASN A 69 -11.55 6.73 -2.66
CA ASN A 69 -12.75 6.00 -2.24
C ASN A 69 -13.02 6.08 -0.72
N ASP A 70 -12.37 6.99 0.01
CA ASP A 70 -12.66 7.26 1.43
C ASP A 70 -13.51 8.56 1.58
N ILE A 71 -14.48 8.79 0.67
CA ILE A 71 -15.51 9.86 0.75
C ILE A 71 -16.87 9.22 0.98
#